data_AF-A0A2N3G6T1-F1
#
_entry.id   AF-A0A2N3G6T1-F1
#
_cell.length_a   1.000
_cell.length_b   1.000
_cell.length_c   1.000
_cell.angle_alpha   90.00
_cell.angle_beta   90.00
_cell.angle_gamma   90.00
#
_symmetry.space_group_name_H-M   'P 1'
#
loop_
_entity.id
_entity.type
_entity.pdbx_description
1 polymer ?
#
loop_
_entity_poly.entity_id
_entity_poly.type
_entity_poly.pdbx_seq_one_letter_code
_entity_poly.pdbx_strand_id
1 'polypeptide(L)'
;MRDGKSDIRATRATREPEELLVIVDQIRLLPRAEPRLRFRAKIAIISLLGLMPSATATGAQRSRSNGSRRAAGAFFERWVGTVALALFIALVSFWSLAGLAVHAGPNDNLYFLKRAGEGLNLSLTWNSYKKAEKSVVFAERRLSELNSLVSKKEIKTDQVVCLAAECERYQQTANSLILENQKNSNMARLDTRIQELEEKKSNLKKRMVTVAGAAGILEPAAGARVCVSDASDALSLNGARSISGVTDSEGKFLFTFKNFRPGDAEPLQAAIELDGRTEIVPLVPARGQGVTLDGTYAVRLDPSGFMIQLNQDVEYQAFLSSGNFELARGKNLRITDAAGSSLINEVSSGAVIQTDSNGNCAFHVKKMRADKISRIEIEVFDGQWKSLGEVLRLGTLKTGGSGNPDVSMSNDINAGFDIQCDPELESLGAGPQKITLTVRDRSRKLTDYIE
;
A
#
# COMPACT_ATOMS: atom_id res chain seq x y z
N MET A 1 20.10 -67.16 20.68
CA MET A 1 20.07 -66.93 19.21
C MET A 1 18.61 -66.77 18.83
N ARG A 2 18.06 -65.66 18.33
CA ARG A 2 18.56 -64.40 17.76
C ARG A 2 17.73 -63.25 18.37
N ASP A 3 18.41 -62.23 18.88
CA ASP A 3 17.78 -60.93 19.19
C ASP A 3 17.62 -60.16 17.88
N GLY A 4 16.36 -59.94 17.48
CA GLY A 4 15.99 -59.05 16.38
C GLY A 4 15.89 -57.62 16.88
N LYS A 5 17.03 -56.91 16.95
CA LYS A 5 17.02 -55.45 17.10
C LYS A 5 16.59 -54.83 15.77
N SER A 6 15.38 -54.30 15.74
CA SER A 6 14.89 -53.43 14.68
C SER A 6 15.63 -52.09 14.74
N ASP A 7 16.65 -51.94 13.90
CA ASP A 7 17.27 -50.65 13.57
C ASP A 7 16.27 -49.80 12.77
N ILE A 8 15.38 -49.09 13.47
CA ILE A 8 14.70 -47.92 12.91
C ILE A 8 15.67 -46.75 13.06
N ARG A 9 16.66 -46.71 12.16
CA ARG A 9 17.52 -45.53 11.99
C ARG A 9 16.65 -44.41 11.44
N ALA A 10 16.51 -43.37 12.25
CA ALA A 10 15.95 -42.08 11.89
C ALA A 10 16.81 -41.42 10.81
N THR A 11 16.51 -41.69 9.54
CA THR A 11 16.82 -40.79 8.41
C THR A 11 15.70 -39.77 8.29
N ARG A 12 15.67 -38.80 9.21
CA ARG A 12 14.98 -37.52 8.99
C ARG A 12 16.06 -36.46 8.86
N ALA A 13 16.80 -36.56 7.76
CA ALA A 13 17.79 -35.58 7.36
C ALA A 13 17.07 -34.27 7.05
N THR A 14 17.60 -33.20 7.65
CA THR A 14 17.38 -31.78 7.37
C THR A 14 17.11 -31.52 5.88
N ARG A 15 15.86 -31.25 5.53
CA ARG A 15 15.41 -30.87 4.18
C ARG A 15 14.52 -29.63 4.29
N GLU A 16 15.05 -28.53 4.83
CA GLU A 16 14.23 -27.32 5.11
C GLU A 16 14.94 -25.98 4.78
N PRO A 17 15.38 -25.80 3.52
CA PRO A 17 15.11 -24.50 2.88
C PRO A 17 14.35 -24.61 1.54
N GLU A 18 14.36 -25.79 0.92
CA GLU A 18 13.74 -26.00 -0.41
C GLU A 18 12.21 -26.11 -0.35
N GLU A 19 11.64 -26.67 0.72
CA GLU A 19 10.17 -26.79 0.86
C GLU A 19 9.49 -25.42 1.03
N LEU A 20 10.17 -24.42 1.60
CA LEU A 20 9.67 -23.04 1.67
C LEU A 20 9.63 -22.38 0.29
N LEU A 21 10.62 -22.63 -0.57
CA LEU A 21 10.62 -22.17 -1.96
C LEU A 21 9.52 -22.87 -2.79
N VAL A 22 9.37 -24.19 -2.62
CA VAL A 22 8.31 -24.97 -3.28
C VAL A 22 6.92 -24.54 -2.85
N ILE A 23 6.73 -24.15 -1.57
CA ILE A 23 5.45 -23.64 -1.07
C ILE A 23 5.17 -22.23 -1.59
N VAL A 24 6.19 -21.37 -1.75
CA VAL A 24 6.05 -20.06 -2.43
C VAL A 24 5.68 -20.27 -3.90
N ASP A 25 6.28 -21.26 -4.57
CA ASP A 25 5.95 -21.60 -5.97
C ASP A 25 4.59 -22.29 -6.13
N GLN A 26 4.15 -23.13 -5.19
CA GLN A 26 2.83 -23.74 -5.23
C GLN A 26 1.69 -22.75 -4.93
N ILE A 27 1.95 -21.71 -4.12
CA ILE A 27 1.02 -20.57 -3.96
C ILE A 27 0.88 -19.80 -5.28
N ARG A 28 1.95 -19.71 -6.09
CA ARG A 28 1.93 -19.09 -7.43
C ARG A 28 1.15 -19.92 -8.47
N LEU A 29 0.97 -21.22 -8.24
CA LEU A 29 0.35 -22.16 -9.19
C LEU A 29 -1.17 -22.38 -8.99
N LEU A 30 -1.81 -21.77 -7.99
CA LEU A 30 -3.24 -21.99 -7.72
C LEU A 30 -4.13 -21.18 -8.69
N PRO A 31 -5.08 -21.81 -9.41
CA PRO A 31 -6.01 -21.10 -10.28
C PRO A 31 -6.97 -20.28 -9.44
N ARG A 32 -7.09 -18.97 -9.72
CA ARG A 32 -8.01 -18.07 -9.01
C ARG A 32 -8.72 -17.07 -9.91
N ALA A 33 -9.86 -16.66 -9.36
CA ALA A 33 -10.99 -15.92 -9.93
C ALA A 33 -10.64 -14.54 -10.53
N GLU A 34 -11.61 -14.05 -11.30
CA GLU A 34 -11.52 -13.04 -12.35
C GLU A 34 -10.74 -11.74 -12.02
N PRO A 35 -10.00 -11.20 -13.01
CA PRO A 35 -9.00 -10.15 -12.80
C PRO A 35 -9.59 -8.74 -12.58
N ARG A 36 -8.92 -7.96 -11.71
CA ARG A 36 -9.21 -6.53 -11.42
C ARG A 36 -7.99 -5.65 -11.66
N LEU A 37 -7.96 -4.86 -12.74
CA LEU A 37 -6.85 -3.95 -13.05
C LEU A 37 -6.79 -2.74 -12.08
N ARG A 38 -5.58 -2.28 -11.75
CA ARG A 38 -5.32 -1.03 -11.02
C ARG A 38 -3.96 -0.49 -11.48
N PHE A 39 -3.90 0.71 -12.05
CA PHE A 39 -2.68 1.25 -12.64
C PHE A 39 -2.07 2.36 -11.79
N ARG A 40 -0.78 2.62 -12.03
CA ARG A 40 0.01 3.68 -11.36
C ARG A 40 0.97 4.34 -12.34
N ALA A 41 0.54 5.40 -13.01
CA ALA A 41 1.41 6.16 -13.90
C ALA A 41 2.35 7.09 -13.11
N LYS A 42 3.66 6.81 -13.10
CA LYS A 42 4.67 7.72 -12.52
C LYS A 42 5.34 8.55 -13.62
N ILE A 43 4.96 9.81 -13.77
CA ILE A 43 5.63 10.78 -14.66
C ILE A 43 6.90 11.29 -13.99
N ALA A 44 8.02 10.63 -14.26
CA ALA A 44 9.33 11.19 -13.99
C ALA A 44 9.76 12.00 -15.21
N ILE A 45 10.01 13.30 -15.03
CA ILE A 45 10.66 14.17 -16.02
C ILE A 45 12.16 14.17 -15.72
N ILE A 46 12.96 13.51 -16.56
CA ILE A 46 14.42 13.44 -16.37
C ILE A 46 15.07 14.47 -17.29
N SER A 47 15.65 15.52 -16.71
CA SER A 47 16.53 16.45 -17.41
C SER A 47 17.95 15.87 -17.49
N LEU A 48 18.53 15.85 -18.70
CA LEU A 48 19.85 15.25 -18.94
C LEU A 48 20.96 16.30 -18.75
N LEU A 49 21.22 16.77 -17.52
CA LEU A 49 22.33 17.67 -17.21
C LEU A 49 23.00 17.38 -15.86
N GLY A 50 24.25 16.89 -15.92
CA GLY A 50 25.38 17.28 -15.06
C GLY A 50 25.36 16.99 -13.56
N LEU A 51 25.80 15.79 -13.15
CA LEU A 51 26.28 15.52 -11.79
C LEU A 51 27.65 16.21 -11.57
N MET A 52 27.69 17.24 -10.73
CA MET A 52 28.91 17.76 -10.11
C MET A 52 28.79 17.60 -8.59
N PRO A 53 29.71 16.90 -7.92
CA PRO A 53 29.73 16.82 -6.46
C PRO A 53 30.37 18.07 -5.87
N SER A 54 29.60 18.83 -5.09
CA SER A 54 30.14 19.90 -4.24
C SER A 54 30.76 19.27 -2.99
N ALA A 55 32.08 19.21 -2.97
CA ALA A 55 32.86 18.93 -1.78
C ALA A 55 32.80 20.11 -0.81
N THR A 56 32.35 19.87 0.42
CA THR A 56 32.64 20.76 1.57
C THR A 56 33.45 19.98 2.59
N ALA A 57 34.71 20.39 2.69
CA ALA A 57 35.71 19.87 3.59
C ALA A 57 35.68 20.62 4.94
N THR A 58 36.02 19.86 5.98
CA THR A 58 36.83 20.25 7.16
C THR A 58 36.41 21.42 8.05
N GLY A 59 36.09 21.09 9.31
CA GLY A 59 36.25 21.96 10.46
C GLY A 59 36.71 21.14 11.67
N ALA A 60 38.02 21.07 11.87
CA ALA A 60 38.64 20.51 13.07
C ALA A 60 38.63 21.55 14.20
N GLN A 61 38.32 21.14 15.44
CA GLN A 61 38.88 21.86 16.59
C GLN A 61 39.11 20.94 17.79
N ARG A 62 40.40 20.79 18.09
CA ARG A 62 40.94 20.26 19.34
C ARG A 62 40.55 21.18 20.49
N SER A 63 40.21 20.63 21.65
CA SER A 63 40.65 21.22 22.91
C SER A 63 40.95 20.14 23.95
N ARG A 64 42.21 20.11 24.37
CA ARG A 64 42.71 19.40 25.55
C ARG A 64 42.30 20.20 26.78
N SER A 65 41.83 19.54 27.84
CA SER A 65 42.22 19.94 29.19
C SER A 65 42.33 18.71 30.09
N ASN A 66 43.56 18.56 30.61
CA ASN A 66 43.95 17.71 31.71
C ASN A 66 43.35 18.25 33.02
N GLY A 67 43.07 17.35 33.96
CA GLY A 67 43.26 17.64 35.39
C GLY A 67 42.02 17.44 36.27
N SER A 68 41.88 16.25 36.84
CA SER A 68 41.61 16.06 38.28
C SER A 68 41.42 14.57 38.59
N ARG A 69 42.55 13.88 38.82
CA ARG A 69 42.57 12.70 39.70
C ARG A 69 42.68 13.23 41.13
N ARG A 70 41.65 12.96 41.95
CA ARG A 70 41.67 12.76 43.43
C ARG A 70 40.38 13.30 44.05
N ALA A 71 39.38 12.42 44.21
CA ALA A 71 38.40 12.42 45.30
C ALA A 71 37.41 11.23 45.15
N ALA A 72 37.93 10.02 44.91
CA ALA A 72 37.12 8.80 44.96
C ALA A 72 37.38 8.14 46.32
N GLY A 73 36.52 8.39 47.31
CA GLY A 73 36.68 7.76 48.61
C GLY A 73 35.66 8.11 49.69
N ALA A 74 34.87 9.18 49.55
CA ALA A 74 33.94 9.60 50.61
C ALA A 74 32.53 10.02 50.14
N PHE A 75 32.17 9.72 48.89
CA PHE A 75 30.81 9.99 48.37
C PHE A 75 29.95 8.72 48.19
N PHE A 76 30.54 7.52 48.14
CA PHE A 76 29.77 6.31 47.81
C PHE A 76 28.72 5.93 48.88
N GLU A 77 28.94 6.21 50.16
CA GLU A 77 27.96 5.84 51.21
C GLU A 77 26.65 6.66 51.15
N ARG A 78 26.67 7.88 50.61
CA ARG A 78 25.44 8.70 50.46
C ARG A 78 24.68 8.42 49.16
N TRP A 79 25.32 7.88 48.13
CA TRP A 79 24.66 7.57 46.86
C TRP A 79 24.11 6.14 46.77
N VAL A 80 24.55 5.21 47.63
CA VAL A 80 24.02 3.83 47.62
C VAL A 80 22.52 3.82 47.86
N GLY A 81 22.01 4.63 48.79
CA GLY A 81 20.56 4.75 49.03
C GLY A 81 19.80 5.33 47.83
N THR A 82 20.32 6.39 47.21
CA THR A 82 19.69 7.03 46.04
C THR A 82 19.74 6.14 44.80
N VAL A 83 20.84 5.42 44.58
CA VAL A 83 20.99 4.48 43.45
C VAL A 83 20.10 3.26 43.65
N ALA A 84 20.04 2.70 44.87
CA ALA A 84 19.14 1.58 45.18
C ALA A 84 17.67 1.99 45.02
N LEU A 85 17.28 3.18 45.49
CA LEU A 85 15.93 3.70 45.30
C LEU A 85 15.64 3.97 43.81
N ALA A 86 16.56 4.56 43.06
CA ALA A 86 16.39 4.79 41.63
C ALA A 86 16.27 3.48 40.84
N LEU A 87 17.07 2.45 41.18
CA LEU A 87 16.95 1.11 40.61
C LEU A 87 15.64 0.44 41.01
N PHE A 88 15.19 0.62 42.25
CA PHE A 88 13.90 0.09 42.70
C PHE A 88 12.73 0.76 41.96
N ILE A 89 12.75 2.08 41.81
CA ILE A 89 11.76 2.81 41.02
C ILE A 89 11.81 2.36 39.57
N ALA A 90 13.01 2.28 38.96
CA ALA A 90 13.17 1.79 37.59
C ALA A 90 12.65 0.35 37.43
N LEU A 91 12.87 -0.51 38.42
CA LEU A 91 12.38 -1.89 38.43
C LEU A 91 10.85 -1.91 38.54
N VAL A 92 10.25 -1.16 39.47
CA VAL A 92 8.79 -1.05 39.63
C VAL A 92 8.15 -0.47 38.37
N SER A 93 8.71 0.60 37.81
CA SER A 93 8.27 1.18 36.53
C SER A 93 8.39 0.17 35.39
N PHE A 94 9.50 -0.58 35.32
CA PHE A 94 9.71 -1.62 34.31
C PHE A 94 8.67 -2.75 34.44
N TRP A 95 8.37 -3.22 35.65
CA TRP A 95 7.33 -4.23 35.88
C TRP A 95 5.92 -3.70 35.56
N SER A 96 5.66 -2.42 35.84
CA SER A 96 4.38 -1.77 35.52
C SER A 96 4.19 -1.63 34.00
N LEU A 97 5.23 -1.20 33.29
CA LEU A 97 5.27 -1.14 31.82
C LEU A 97 5.18 -2.53 31.19
N ALA A 98 5.86 -3.52 31.77
CA ALA A 98 5.80 -4.91 31.31
C ALA A 98 4.39 -5.50 31.45
N GLY A 99 3.67 -5.15 32.52
CA GLY A 99 2.26 -5.54 32.71
C GLY A 99 1.35 -4.99 31.60
N LEU A 100 1.53 -3.72 31.23
CA LEU A 100 0.80 -3.12 30.11
C LEU A 100 1.17 -3.74 28.75
N ALA A 101 2.44 -4.09 28.57
CA ALA A 101 2.93 -4.68 27.31
C ALA A 101 2.35 -6.09 27.02
N VAL A 102 1.79 -6.80 28.02
CA VAL A 102 1.15 -8.10 27.80
C VAL A 102 0.00 -8.01 26.79
N HIS A 103 -0.73 -6.89 26.80
CA HIS A 103 -1.85 -6.63 25.91
C HIS A 103 -1.48 -5.86 24.64
N ALA A 104 -0.21 -5.48 24.48
CA ALA A 104 0.24 -4.79 23.28
C ALA A 104 0.07 -5.68 22.04
N GLY A 105 -0.62 -5.13 21.05
CA GLY A 105 -0.74 -5.70 19.70
C GLY A 105 0.48 -5.36 18.85
N PRO A 106 0.63 -6.00 17.68
CA PRO A 106 1.78 -5.81 16.78
C PRO A 106 1.93 -4.38 16.22
N ASN A 107 0.88 -3.55 16.31
CA ASN A 107 0.90 -2.15 15.90
C ASN A 107 1.25 -1.18 17.05
N ASP A 108 1.37 -1.66 18.29
CA ASP A 108 1.61 -0.80 19.45
C ASP A 108 3.10 -0.54 19.67
N ASN A 109 3.45 0.68 20.06
CA ASN A 109 4.85 1.06 20.33
C ASN A 109 5.50 0.21 21.44
N LEU A 110 4.71 -0.35 22.37
CA LEU A 110 5.22 -1.17 23.47
C LEU A 110 5.44 -2.65 23.10
N TYR A 111 5.15 -3.04 21.86
CA TYR A 111 5.24 -4.43 21.41
C TYR A 111 6.66 -5.01 21.47
N PHE A 112 7.69 -4.18 21.33
CA PHE A 112 9.07 -4.64 21.50
C PHE A 112 9.37 -5.10 22.93
N LEU A 113 8.76 -4.48 23.96
CA LEU A 113 8.92 -4.93 25.35
C LEU A 113 8.28 -6.30 25.56
N LYS A 114 7.12 -6.54 24.95
CA LYS A 114 6.47 -7.86 24.95
C LYS A 114 7.42 -8.93 24.42
N ARG A 115 8.03 -8.70 23.25
CA ARG A 115 9.00 -9.63 22.64
C ARG A 115 10.23 -9.84 23.52
N ALA A 116 10.79 -8.79 24.10
CA ALA A 116 11.92 -8.89 25.00
C ALA A 116 11.58 -9.72 26.26
N GLY A 117 10.40 -9.47 26.85
CA GLY A 117 9.90 -10.23 28.00
C GLY A 117 9.68 -11.71 27.69
N GLU A 118 9.13 -12.04 26.52
CA GLU A 118 8.98 -13.43 26.06
C GLU A 118 10.35 -14.12 25.88
N GLY A 119 11.32 -13.44 25.27
CA GLY A 119 12.69 -13.94 25.10
C GLY A 119 13.40 -14.21 26.44
N LEU A 120 13.30 -13.28 27.40
CA LEU A 120 13.85 -13.44 28.75
C LEU A 120 13.15 -14.57 29.51
N ASN A 121 11.83 -14.67 29.40
CA ASN A 121 11.08 -15.74 30.04
C ASN A 121 11.47 -17.12 29.49
N LEU A 122 11.77 -17.21 28.19
CA LEU A 122 12.24 -18.44 27.56
C LEU A 122 13.68 -18.77 27.99
N SER A 123 14.57 -17.78 28.08
CA SER A 123 15.97 -17.99 28.46
C SER A 123 16.13 -18.38 29.93
N LEU A 124 15.29 -17.84 30.83
CA LEU A 124 15.24 -18.19 32.25
C LEU A 124 14.50 -19.52 32.52
N THR A 125 14.05 -20.24 31.48
CA THR A 125 13.40 -21.55 31.66
C THR A 125 14.39 -22.68 31.44
N TRP A 126 14.91 -23.24 32.55
CA TRP A 126 15.89 -24.34 32.50
C TRP A 126 15.30 -25.71 32.17
N ASN A 127 14.04 -25.97 32.52
CA ASN A 127 13.41 -27.26 32.27
C ASN A 127 12.99 -27.38 30.79
N SER A 128 13.52 -28.38 30.07
CA SER A 128 13.28 -28.58 28.64
C SER A 128 11.80 -28.72 28.28
N TYR A 129 11.02 -29.42 29.12
CA TYR A 129 9.56 -29.52 28.93
C TYR A 129 8.88 -28.15 29.06
N LYS A 130 9.15 -27.41 30.15
CA LYS A 130 8.57 -26.05 30.33
C LYS A 130 9.01 -25.09 29.23
N LYS A 131 10.22 -25.24 28.70
CA LYS A 131 10.75 -24.42 27.61
C LYS A 131 10.07 -24.74 26.28
N ALA A 132 9.83 -26.02 26.00
CA ALA A 132 9.05 -26.46 24.85
C ALA A 132 7.60 -25.94 24.95
N GLU A 133 6.97 -26.10 26.11
CA GLU A 133 5.62 -25.60 26.39
C GLU A 133 5.51 -24.08 26.16
N LYS A 134 6.43 -23.28 26.71
CA LYS A 134 6.46 -21.83 26.48
C LYS A 134 6.66 -21.48 25.01
N SER A 135 7.49 -22.23 24.29
CA SER A 135 7.70 -22.02 22.85
C SER A 135 6.40 -22.24 22.07
N VAL A 136 5.66 -23.32 22.36
CA VAL A 136 4.33 -23.56 21.77
C VAL A 136 3.35 -22.42 22.09
N VAL A 137 3.31 -21.95 23.34
CA VAL A 137 2.45 -20.82 23.75
C VAL A 137 2.80 -19.54 23.01
N PHE A 138 4.09 -19.25 22.79
CA PHE A 138 4.49 -18.07 22.02
C PHE A 138 4.15 -18.21 20.53
N ALA A 139 4.31 -19.39 19.94
CA ALA A 139 3.87 -19.67 18.57
C ALA A 139 2.35 -19.45 18.40
N GLU A 140 1.53 -19.93 19.34
CA GLU A 140 0.07 -19.70 19.38
C GLU A 140 -0.27 -18.20 19.44
N ARG A 141 0.46 -17.42 20.26
CA ARG A 141 0.27 -15.97 20.33
C ARG A 141 0.60 -15.28 19.01
N ARG A 142 1.72 -15.61 18.36
CA ARG A 142 2.09 -15.04 17.06
C ARG A 142 1.02 -15.33 16.01
N LEU A 143 0.47 -16.55 16.01
CA LEU A 143 -0.58 -16.94 15.09
C LEU A 143 -1.90 -16.19 15.36
N SER A 144 -2.24 -15.97 16.64
CA SER A 144 -3.39 -15.15 17.03
C SER A 144 -3.23 -13.68 16.62
N GLU A 145 -2.02 -13.12 16.75
CA GLU A 145 -1.69 -11.77 16.30
C GLU A 145 -1.81 -11.63 14.78
N LEU A 146 -1.30 -12.59 14.00
CA LEU A 146 -1.51 -12.66 12.55
C LEU A 146 -3.00 -12.72 12.22
N ASN A 147 -3.78 -13.56 12.91
CA ASN A 147 -5.21 -13.65 12.70
C ASN A 147 -5.94 -12.33 13.01
N SER A 148 -5.51 -11.61 14.03
CA SER A 148 -6.03 -10.27 14.37
C SER A 148 -5.75 -9.26 13.26
N LEU A 149 -4.52 -9.22 12.72
CA LEU A 149 -4.16 -8.35 11.59
C LEU A 149 -5.03 -8.63 10.35
N VAL A 150 -5.23 -9.92 10.03
CA VAL A 150 -6.06 -10.35 8.91
C VAL A 150 -7.52 -9.97 9.11
N SER A 151 -8.03 -10.14 10.32
CA SER A 151 -9.44 -9.83 10.65
C SER A 151 -9.72 -8.33 10.65
N LYS A 152 -8.75 -7.50 11.06
CA LYS A 152 -8.84 -6.04 11.02
C LYS A 152 -8.55 -5.44 9.64
N LYS A 153 -8.12 -6.24 8.66
CA LYS A 153 -7.65 -5.80 7.33
C LYS A 153 -6.46 -4.81 7.39
N GLU A 154 -5.72 -4.79 8.50
CA GLU A 154 -4.52 -3.95 8.70
C GLU A 154 -3.25 -4.70 8.27
N ILE A 155 -3.21 -5.17 7.02
CA ILE A 155 -2.11 -6.01 6.55
C ILE A 155 -0.93 -5.14 6.13
N LYS A 156 0.04 -4.98 7.04
CA LYS A 156 1.39 -4.51 6.70
C LYS A 156 2.28 -5.72 6.39
N THR A 157 2.77 -5.82 5.16
CA THR A 157 3.54 -6.98 4.67
C THR A 157 4.73 -7.32 5.58
N ASP A 158 5.51 -6.32 5.98
CA ASP A 158 6.70 -6.52 6.82
C ASP A 158 6.37 -7.11 8.19
N GLN A 159 5.25 -6.71 8.78
CA GLN A 159 4.79 -7.23 10.07
C GLN A 159 4.33 -8.68 9.95
N VAL A 160 3.59 -9.00 8.88
CA VAL A 160 3.16 -10.37 8.60
C VAL A 160 4.36 -11.30 8.45
N VAL A 161 5.37 -10.89 7.67
CA VAL A 161 6.60 -11.67 7.47
C VAL A 161 7.34 -11.87 8.79
N CYS A 162 7.48 -10.81 9.59
CA CYS A 162 8.15 -10.88 10.89
C CYS A 162 7.43 -11.84 11.87
N LEU A 163 6.11 -11.73 12.00
CA LEU A 163 5.30 -12.58 12.87
C LEU A 163 5.31 -14.06 12.43
N ALA A 164 5.25 -14.31 11.12
CA ALA A 164 5.30 -15.67 10.57
C ALA A 164 6.65 -16.33 10.87
N ALA A 165 7.76 -15.60 10.66
CA ALA A 165 9.11 -16.07 10.98
C ALA A 165 9.29 -16.34 12.49
N GLU A 166 8.72 -15.50 13.36
CA GLU A 166 8.75 -15.72 14.81
C GLU A 166 7.95 -16.96 15.22
N CYS A 167 6.77 -17.19 14.61
CA CYS A 167 5.97 -18.39 14.84
C CYS A 167 6.77 -19.66 14.49
N GLU A 168 7.41 -19.68 13.31
CA GLU A 168 8.25 -20.79 12.86
C GLU A 168 9.45 -21.03 13.78
N ARG A 169 10.13 -19.97 14.21
CA ARG A 169 11.25 -20.07 15.16
C ARG A 169 10.84 -20.74 16.48
N TYR A 170 9.67 -20.39 17.01
CA TYR A 170 9.16 -21.00 18.23
C TYR A 170 8.73 -22.46 18.01
N GLN A 171 8.14 -22.79 16.86
CA GLN A 171 7.80 -24.18 16.50
C GLN A 171 9.07 -25.04 16.38
N GLN A 172 10.11 -24.55 15.70
CA GLN A 172 11.40 -25.25 15.58
C GLN A 172 12.07 -25.45 16.95
N THR A 173 11.99 -24.46 17.83
CA THR A 173 12.50 -24.58 19.21
C THR A 173 11.72 -25.64 20.00
N ALA A 174 10.39 -25.68 19.88
CA ALA A 174 9.58 -26.70 20.54
C ALA A 174 9.86 -28.11 20.00
N ASN A 175 9.92 -28.27 18.67
CA ASN A 175 10.20 -29.54 18.00
C ASN A 175 11.56 -30.11 18.39
N SER A 176 12.61 -29.28 18.43
CA SER A 176 13.95 -29.76 18.83
C SER A 176 13.97 -30.26 20.29
N LEU A 177 13.29 -29.57 21.21
CA LEU A 177 13.18 -29.99 22.61
C LEU A 177 12.33 -31.26 22.79
N ILE A 178 11.27 -31.43 22.00
CA ILE A 178 10.45 -32.64 21.98
C ILE A 178 11.27 -33.84 21.50
N LEU A 179 12.05 -33.67 20.42
CA LEU A 179 12.92 -34.71 19.88
C LEU A 179 14.01 -35.13 20.88
N GLU A 180 14.59 -34.17 21.61
CA GLU A 180 15.59 -34.45 22.65
C GLU A 180 15.01 -35.22 23.84
N ASN A 181 13.72 -35.04 24.15
CA ASN A 181 13.08 -35.54 25.37
C ASN A 181 11.90 -36.52 25.11
N GLN A 182 11.95 -37.29 24.02
CA GLN A 182 10.86 -38.19 23.58
C GLN A 182 10.36 -39.18 24.66
N LYS A 183 11.19 -39.52 25.66
CA LYS A 183 10.81 -40.44 26.74
C LYS A 183 9.81 -39.83 27.73
N ASN A 184 9.58 -38.52 27.71
CA ASN A 184 8.63 -37.86 28.59
C ASN A 184 7.23 -37.88 27.96
N SER A 185 6.30 -38.58 28.61
CA SER A 185 4.92 -38.72 28.13
C SER A 185 4.19 -37.39 27.93
N ASN A 186 4.59 -36.33 28.65
CA ASN A 186 4.01 -35.00 28.46
C ASN A 186 4.40 -34.36 27.12
N MET A 187 5.52 -34.77 26.50
CA MET A 187 5.94 -34.26 25.19
C MET A 187 4.99 -34.69 24.07
N ALA A 188 4.31 -35.84 24.20
CA ALA A 188 3.30 -36.27 23.23
C ALA A 188 2.13 -35.27 23.13
N ARG A 189 1.73 -34.66 24.26
CA ARG A 189 0.68 -33.62 24.27
C ARG A 189 1.14 -32.34 23.56
N LEU A 190 2.41 -31.98 23.71
CA LEU A 190 2.97 -30.81 23.01
C LEU A 190 3.08 -31.07 21.51
N ASP A 191 3.42 -32.29 21.10
CA ASP A 191 3.45 -32.68 19.68
C ASP A 191 2.06 -32.52 19.03
N THR A 192 1.00 -32.98 19.69
CA THR A 192 -0.39 -32.75 19.22
C THR A 192 -0.71 -31.26 19.08
N ARG A 193 -0.33 -30.43 20.05
CA ARG A 193 -0.55 -28.97 19.96
C ARG A 193 0.22 -28.32 18.81
N ILE A 194 1.41 -28.82 18.48
CA ILE A 194 2.17 -28.33 17.31
C ILE A 194 1.47 -28.72 16.01
N GLN A 195 0.90 -29.92 15.92
CA GLN A 195 0.11 -30.34 14.76
C GLN A 195 -1.15 -29.46 14.59
N GLU A 196 -1.86 -29.16 15.67
CA GLU A 196 -2.99 -28.22 15.64
C GLU A 196 -2.58 -26.80 15.22
N LEU A 197 -1.39 -26.36 15.63
CA LEU A 197 -0.81 -25.08 15.22
C LEU A 197 -0.55 -25.04 13.72
N GLU A 198 0.02 -26.09 13.14
CA GLU A 198 0.24 -26.20 11.70
C GLU A 198 -1.08 -26.16 10.91
N GLU A 199 -2.12 -26.83 11.41
CA GLU A 199 -3.44 -26.76 10.80
C GLU A 199 -4.01 -25.34 10.86
N LYS A 200 -3.95 -24.68 12.02
CA LYS A 200 -4.39 -23.29 12.19
C LYS A 200 -3.59 -22.34 11.29
N LYS A 201 -2.27 -22.55 11.15
CA LYS A 201 -1.38 -21.78 10.25
C LYS A 201 -1.79 -21.96 8.79
N SER A 202 -2.05 -23.19 8.36
CA SER A 202 -2.53 -23.50 7.00
C SER A 202 -3.88 -22.82 6.71
N ASN A 203 -4.83 -22.88 7.65
CA ASN A 203 -6.13 -22.23 7.52
C ASN A 203 -6.02 -20.69 7.50
N LEU A 204 -5.17 -20.12 8.35
CA LEU A 204 -4.91 -18.69 8.35
C LEU A 204 -4.25 -18.26 7.04
N LYS A 205 -3.28 -19.01 6.54
CA LYS A 205 -2.66 -18.77 5.23
C LYS A 205 -3.70 -18.75 4.11
N LYS A 206 -4.60 -19.73 4.05
CA LYS A 206 -5.71 -19.73 3.06
C LYS A 206 -6.53 -18.43 3.13
N ARG A 207 -6.88 -17.99 4.35
CA ARG A 207 -7.60 -16.72 4.58
C ARG A 207 -6.78 -15.50 4.18
N MET A 208 -5.49 -15.48 4.49
CA MET A 208 -4.57 -14.42 4.09
C MET A 208 -4.49 -14.28 2.58
N VAL A 209 -4.38 -15.39 1.84
CA VAL A 209 -4.38 -15.35 0.37
C VAL A 209 -5.73 -14.86 -0.16
N THR A 210 -6.85 -15.18 0.50
CA THR A 210 -8.16 -14.62 0.14
C THR A 210 -8.25 -13.10 0.40
N VAL A 211 -7.73 -12.62 1.53
CA VAL A 211 -7.72 -11.19 1.87
C VAL A 211 -6.71 -10.39 1.03
N ALA A 212 -5.52 -10.93 0.79
CA ALA A 212 -4.50 -10.34 -0.10
C ALA A 212 -4.91 -10.41 -1.57
N GLY A 213 -5.61 -11.47 -1.98
CA GLY A 213 -6.26 -11.56 -3.29
C GLY A 213 -7.29 -10.44 -3.49
N ALA A 214 -8.04 -10.09 -2.44
CA ALA A 214 -8.89 -8.91 -2.45
C ALA A 214 -8.09 -7.59 -2.43
N ALA A 215 -6.94 -7.53 -1.73
CA ALA A 215 -6.11 -6.33 -1.53
C ALA A 215 -4.63 -6.49 -1.93
N GLY A 216 -4.33 -6.31 -3.22
CA GLY A 216 -3.13 -5.65 -3.75
C GLY A 216 -1.76 -6.33 -3.62
N ILE A 217 -1.42 -7.21 -4.58
CA ILE A 217 -0.10 -7.16 -5.21
C ILE A 217 -0.37 -6.79 -6.67
N LEU A 218 0.12 -5.63 -7.10
CA LEU A 218 0.06 -5.20 -8.50
C LEU A 218 1.33 -5.71 -9.16
N GLU A 219 1.20 -6.62 -10.12
CA GLU A 219 2.33 -7.06 -10.93
C GLU A 219 2.65 -5.99 -11.99
N PRO A 220 3.90 -5.88 -12.45
CA PRO A 220 4.22 -5.12 -13.64
C PRO A 220 3.34 -5.52 -14.84
N ALA A 221 2.74 -4.55 -15.54
CA ALA A 221 1.93 -4.80 -16.72
C ALA A 221 2.79 -5.03 -17.96
N ALA A 222 3.73 -5.97 -17.94
CA ALA A 222 4.61 -6.17 -19.08
C ALA A 222 3.79 -6.51 -20.35
N GLY A 223 4.10 -5.87 -21.48
CA GLY A 223 3.39 -6.14 -22.73
C GLY A 223 2.09 -5.36 -22.93
N ALA A 224 1.66 -4.52 -21.98
CA ALA A 224 0.51 -3.64 -22.16
C ALA A 224 0.78 -2.62 -23.27
N ARG A 225 -0.18 -2.47 -24.19
CA ARG A 225 -0.13 -1.45 -25.24
C ARG A 225 -0.56 -0.12 -24.63
N VAL A 226 0.31 0.88 -24.72
CA VAL A 226 0.04 2.24 -24.22
C VAL A 226 0.00 3.19 -25.40
N CYS A 227 -1.02 4.04 -25.46
CA CYS A 227 -1.14 5.12 -26.42
C CYS A 227 -1.43 6.41 -25.66
N VAL A 228 -0.46 7.33 -25.65
CA VAL A 228 -0.62 8.66 -25.09
C VAL A 228 -1.09 9.60 -26.18
N SER A 229 -2.17 10.32 -25.94
CA SER A 229 -2.73 11.32 -26.86
C SER A 229 -3.08 12.59 -26.12
N ASP A 230 -3.11 13.70 -26.85
CA ASP A 230 -3.69 14.94 -26.35
C ASP A 230 -5.21 14.95 -26.57
N ALA A 231 -5.99 15.05 -25.48
CA ALA A 231 -7.45 15.09 -25.56
C ALA A 231 -7.99 16.40 -26.15
N SER A 232 -7.17 17.47 -26.17
CA SER A 232 -7.55 18.79 -26.69
C SER A 232 -7.25 18.97 -28.18
N ASP A 233 -6.53 18.03 -28.79
CA ASP A 233 -5.99 18.12 -30.17
C ASP A 233 -5.14 19.39 -30.43
N ALA A 234 -4.72 20.12 -29.39
CA ALA A 234 -4.00 21.39 -29.50
C ALA A 234 -2.47 21.20 -29.50
N LEU A 235 -1.99 20.13 -28.87
CA LEU A 235 -0.59 19.81 -28.65
C LEU A 235 -0.13 18.77 -29.67
N SER A 236 0.94 19.09 -30.40
CA SER A 236 1.63 18.12 -31.23
C SER A 236 2.68 17.36 -30.43
N LEU A 237 2.49 16.05 -30.25
CA LEU A 237 3.43 15.18 -29.55
C LEU A 237 4.57 14.77 -30.50
N ASN A 238 5.64 15.59 -30.56
CA ASN A 238 6.76 15.42 -31.49
C ASN A 238 6.36 15.37 -32.97
N GLY A 239 5.35 16.14 -33.39
CA GLY A 239 4.83 16.11 -34.76
C GLY A 239 3.72 15.08 -34.99
N ALA A 240 3.39 14.25 -33.99
CA ALA A 240 2.30 13.28 -34.04
C ALA A 240 1.14 13.69 -33.12
N ARG A 241 -0.06 13.17 -33.37
CA ARG A 241 -1.23 13.35 -32.46
C ARG A 241 -1.20 12.42 -31.25
N SER A 242 -0.49 11.31 -31.37
CA SER A 242 -0.35 10.30 -30.32
C SER A 242 1.02 9.65 -30.36
N ILE A 243 1.48 9.17 -29.21
CA ILE A 243 2.67 8.35 -29.06
C ILE A 243 2.24 7.00 -28.52
N SER A 244 2.58 5.93 -29.21
CA SER A 244 2.22 4.57 -28.82
C SER A 244 3.44 3.70 -28.60
N GLY A 245 3.29 2.69 -27.74
CA GLY A 245 4.25 1.62 -27.59
C GLY A 245 3.78 0.59 -26.59
N VAL A 246 4.74 -0.14 -26.03
CA VAL A 246 4.48 -1.26 -25.13
C VAL A 246 5.30 -1.08 -23.86
N THR A 247 4.74 -1.47 -22.73
CA THR A 247 5.40 -1.44 -21.43
C THR A 247 6.47 -2.54 -21.31
N ASP A 248 7.56 -2.22 -20.63
CA ASP A 248 8.65 -3.15 -20.35
C ASP A 248 8.30 -4.18 -19.24
N SER A 249 9.27 -5.02 -18.85
CA SER A 249 9.11 -6.02 -17.80
C SER A 249 8.79 -5.45 -16.41
N GLU A 250 9.08 -4.16 -16.18
CA GLU A 250 8.71 -3.42 -14.97
C GLU A 250 7.38 -2.66 -15.13
N GLY A 251 6.73 -2.84 -16.28
CA GLY A 251 5.48 -2.19 -16.64
C GLY A 251 5.69 -0.74 -17.08
N LYS A 252 6.91 -0.29 -17.39
CA LYS A 252 7.18 1.09 -17.75
C LYS A 252 7.09 1.31 -19.26
N PHE A 253 6.44 2.39 -19.65
CA PHE A 253 6.41 2.95 -21.00
C PHE A 253 7.10 4.31 -20.98
N LEU A 254 8.26 4.41 -21.62
CA LEU A 254 9.07 5.63 -21.66
C LEU A 254 8.89 6.34 -23.00
N PHE A 255 8.61 7.63 -22.98
CA PHE A 255 8.63 8.47 -24.18
C PHE A 255 9.28 9.83 -23.90
N THR A 256 9.74 10.49 -24.96
CA THR A 256 10.38 11.82 -24.84
C THR A 256 9.48 12.87 -25.44
N PHE A 257 9.44 14.04 -24.83
CA PHE A 257 8.68 15.18 -25.32
C PHE A 257 9.61 16.38 -25.55
N LYS A 258 9.63 16.90 -26.79
CA LYS A 258 10.38 18.12 -27.11
C LYS A 258 9.58 19.35 -26.67
N ASN A 259 10.24 20.27 -25.98
CA ASN A 259 9.66 21.55 -25.55
C ASN A 259 8.45 21.43 -24.60
N PHE A 260 8.38 20.37 -23.80
CA PHE A 260 7.30 20.17 -22.84
C PHE A 260 7.28 21.28 -21.79
N ARG A 261 6.13 21.91 -21.61
CA ARG A 261 5.85 22.82 -20.51
C ARG A 261 4.95 22.12 -19.49
N PRO A 262 5.03 22.46 -18.19
CA PRO A 262 4.16 21.84 -17.18
C PRO A 262 2.65 21.88 -17.50
N GLY A 263 2.17 22.92 -18.19
CA GLY A 263 0.77 23.02 -18.64
C GLY A 263 0.39 22.09 -19.79
N ASP A 264 1.37 21.62 -20.57
CA ASP A 264 1.16 20.72 -21.71
C ASP A 264 0.80 19.29 -21.26
N ALA A 265 1.05 18.96 -19.99
CA ALA A 265 0.65 17.70 -19.37
C ALA A 265 -0.86 17.62 -19.16
N GLU A 266 -1.51 18.77 -18.97
CA GLU A 266 -2.87 18.88 -18.49
C GLU A 266 -3.91 18.21 -19.41
N PRO A 267 -3.85 18.33 -20.75
CA PRO A 267 -4.81 17.69 -21.62
C PRO A 267 -4.40 16.26 -22.03
N LEU A 268 -3.26 15.74 -21.55
CA LEU A 268 -2.82 14.40 -21.94
C LEU A 268 -3.63 13.29 -21.28
N GLN A 269 -3.94 12.28 -22.09
CA GLN A 269 -4.57 11.04 -21.68
C GLN A 269 -3.77 9.83 -22.18
N ALA A 270 -3.88 8.70 -21.49
CA ALA A 270 -3.32 7.44 -21.95
C ALA A 270 -4.42 6.40 -22.12
N ALA A 271 -4.48 5.79 -23.31
CA ALA A 271 -5.19 4.56 -23.56
C ALA A 271 -4.26 3.38 -23.26
N ILE A 272 -4.65 2.51 -22.35
CA ILE A 272 -3.90 1.33 -21.96
C ILE A 272 -4.73 0.11 -22.32
N GLU A 273 -4.19 -0.74 -23.18
CA GLU A 273 -4.82 -1.97 -23.61
C GLU A 273 -4.02 -3.19 -23.15
N LEU A 274 -4.69 -4.07 -22.42
CA LEU A 274 -4.12 -5.33 -21.96
C LEU A 274 -5.22 -6.40 -21.93
N ASP A 275 -4.95 -7.56 -22.53
CA ASP A 275 -5.90 -8.68 -22.60
C ASP A 275 -7.30 -8.30 -23.12
N GLY A 276 -7.35 -7.42 -24.13
CA GLY A 276 -8.61 -6.96 -24.75
C GLY A 276 -9.44 -6.03 -23.88
N ARG A 277 -8.94 -5.63 -22.70
CA ARG A 277 -9.50 -4.54 -21.90
C ARG A 277 -8.79 -3.25 -22.27
N THR A 278 -9.56 -2.17 -22.41
CA THR A 278 -9.02 -0.84 -22.72
C THR A 278 -9.42 0.13 -21.63
N GLU A 279 -8.44 0.86 -21.12
CA GLU A 279 -8.64 1.90 -20.12
C GLU A 279 -8.12 3.22 -20.62
N ILE A 280 -8.94 4.26 -20.54
CA ILE A 280 -8.51 5.63 -20.79
C ILE A 280 -8.30 6.31 -19.45
N VAL A 281 -7.08 6.76 -19.17
CA VAL A 281 -6.70 7.33 -17.88
C VAL A 281 -6.09 8.73 -18.05
N PRO A 282 -6.41 9.68 -17.15
CA PRO A 282 -5.76 10.99 -17.15
C PRO A 282 -4.29 10.86 -16.73
N LEU A 283 -3.40 11.56 -17.42
CA LEU A 283 -1.97 11.56 -17.06
C LEU A 283 -1.63 12.51 -15.92
N VAL A 284 -2.47 13.51 -15.68
CA VAL A 284 -2.33 14.43 -14.55
C VAL A 284 -3.63 14.41 -13.77
N PRO A 285 -3.62 14.20 -12.44
CA PRO A 285 -4.82 14.37 -11.64
C PRO A 285 -5.30 15.83 -11.72
N ALA A 286 -6.60 16.08 -11.54
CA ALA A 286 -7.09 17.45 -11.42
C ALA A 286 -6.26 18.20 -10.35
N ARG A 287 -5.88 19.46 -10.63
CA ARG A 287 -5.10 20.27 -9.68
C ARG A 287 -5.87 20.35 -8.36
N GLY A 288 -5.28 19.87 -7.26
CA GLY A 288 -5.92 19.96 -5.94
C GLY A 288 -7.11 19.02 -5.81
N GLN A 289 -6.87 17.73 -6.03
CA GLN A 289 -7.84 16.65 -5.82
C GLN A 289 -8.54 16.79 -4.45
N GLY A 290 -9.77 17.32 -4.46
CA GLY A 290 -10.60 17.52 -3.28
C GLY A 290 -10.54 18.90 -2.60
N VAL A 291 -9.76 19.87 -3.09
CA VAL A 291 -9.80 21.28 -2.64
C VAL A 291 -9.26 22.19 -3.75
N THR A 292 -10.13 22.69 -4.64
CA THR A 292 -9.73 23.81 -5.52
C THR A 292 -9.94 25.13 -4.78
N LEU A 293 -8.86 25.88 -4.54
CA LEU A 293 -8.88 27.18 -3.86
C LEU A 293 -8.75 28.29 -4.90
N ASP A 294 -9.86 28.92 -5.28
CA ASP A 294 -9.84 30.30 -5.83
C ASP A 294 -9.69 31.34 -4.69
N GLY A 295 -9.11 30.92 -3.56
CA GLY A 295 -9.06 31.66 -2.29
C GLY A 295 -10.42 31.86 -1.59
N THR A 296 -11.53 31.85 -2.33
CA THR A 296 -12.88 32.17 -1.83
C THR A 296 -13.71 30.94 -1.47
N TYR A 297 -13.57 29.87 -2.25
CA TYR A 297 -14.32 28.63 -2.05
C TYR A 297 -13.38 27.43 -2.21
N ALA A 298 -13.75 26.32 -1.59
CA ALA A 298 -13.13 25.01 -1.69
C ALA A 298 -14.23 23.96 -1.92
N VAL A 299 -13.97 23.00 -2.80
CA VAL A 299 -14.90 21.90 -3.10
C VAL A 299 -14.20 20.56 -2.98
N ARG A 300 -14.84 19.64 -2.24
CA ARG A 300 -14.42 18.25 -2.09
C ARG A 300 -15.47 17.32 -2.69
N LEU A 301 -15.05 16.26 -3.36
CA LEU A 301 -15.95 15.25 -3.94
C LEU A 301 -15.74 13.88 -3.29
N ASP A 302 -16.83 13.12 -3.15
CA ASP A 302 -16.85 11.73 -2.68
C ASP A 302 -17.82 10.89 -3.56
N PRO A 303 -17.37 9.82 -4.25
CA PRO A 303 -16.01 9.28 -4.25
C PRO A 303 -15.01 10.19 -4.97
N SER A 304 -13.73 10.08 -4.62
CA SER A 304 -12.64 10.78 -5.32
C SER A 304 -12.12 10.02 -6.54
N GLY A 305 -12.79 8.95 -6.97
CA GLY A 305 -12.31 8.03 -8.01
C GLY A 305 -12.22 8.63 -9.41
N PHE A 306 -11.32 8.09 -10.24
CA PHE A 306 -10.98 8.60 -11.59
C PHE A 306 -11.50 7.75 -12.73
N MET A 307 -12.16 6.62 -12.46
CA MET A 307 -12.57 5.66 -13.48
C MET A 307 -13.99 5.22 -13.23
N ILE A 308 -14.81 5.30 -14.27
CA ILE A 308 -16.19 4.80 -14.28
C ILE A 308 -16.36 3.89 -15.50
N GLN A 309 -17.17 2.84 -15.35
CA GLN A 309 -17.48 2.00 -16.52
C GLN A 309 -18.34 2.79 -17.51
N LEU A 310 -18.20 2.48 -18.79
CA LEU A 310 -19.03 3.12 -19.81
C LEU A 310 -20.52 2.86 -19.52
N ASN A 311 -21.35 3.90 -19.58
CA ASN A 311 -22.77 3.91 -19.26
C ASN A 311 -23.14 3.61 -17.81
N GLN A 312 -22.17 3.42 -16.91
CA GLN A 312 -22.43 3.31 -15.48
C GLN A 312 -22.80 4.68 -14.93
N ASP A 313 -23.88 4.73 -14.15
CA ASP A 313 -24.29 5.91 -13.43
C ASP A 313 -23.67 5.91 -12.04
N VAL A 314 -22.94 6.98 -11.70
CA VAL A 314 -22.23 7.10 -10.43
C VAL A 314 -22.63 8.40 -9.74
N GLU A 315 -23.09 8.30 -8.49
CA GLU A 315 -23.41 9.44 -7.66
C GLU A 315 -22.14 9.99 -6.99
N TYR A 316 -21.98 11.31 -7.04
CA TYR A 316 -20.94 12.08 -6.38
C TYR A 316 -21.57 13.04 -5.38
N GLN A 317 -21.00 13.07 -4.17
CA GLN A 317 -21.30 14.04 -3.13
C GLN A 317 -20.26 15.16 -3.17
N ALA A 318 -20.70 16.39 -3.43
CA ALA A 318 -19.88 17.59 -3.36
C ALA A 318 -20.08 18.31 -2.02
N PHE A 319 -18.97 18.66 -1.38
CA PHE A 319 -18.91 19.42 -0.14
C PHE A 319 -18.26 20.77 -0.44
N LEU A 320 -19.02 21.86 -0.32
CA LEU A 320 -18.57 23.22 -0.59
C LEU A 320 -18.32 23.98 0.71
N SER A 321 -17.10 24.49 0.88
CA SER A 321 -16.74 25.41 1.95
C SER A 321 -16.22 26.73 1.38
N SER A 322 -16.32 27.80 2.16
CA SER A 322 -15.66 29.08 1.87
C SER A 322 -14.18 29.01 2.26
N GLY A 323 -13.39 30.02 1.87
CA GLY A 323 -11.95 30.12 2.19
C GLY A 323 -11.64 30.12 3.69
N ASN A 324 -12.62 30.45 4.54
CA ASN A 324 -12.51 30.36 6.01
C ASN A 324 -12.95 29.00 6.57
N PHE A 325 -13.13 28.00 5.71
CA PHE A 325 -13.67 26.66 6.02
C PHE A 325 -15.11 26.67 6.56
N GLU A 326 -15.83 27.78 6.47
CA GLU A 326 -17.26 27.81 6.78
C GLU A 326 -18.08 27.16 5.65
N LEU A 327 -19.14 26.45 6.00
CA LEU A 327 -20.00 25.75 5.05
C LEU A 327 -20.72 26.75 4.13
N ALA A 328 -20.59 26.57 2.81
CA ALA A 328 -21.17 27.46 1.81
C ALA A 328 -22.61 27.03 1.48
N ARG A 329 -23.54 27.40 2.36
CA ARG A 329 -24.96 26.99 2.33
C ARG A 329 -25.78 27.68 1.24
N GLY A 330 -26.71 26.95 0.63
CA GLY A 330 -27.69 27.49 -0.30
C GLY A 330 -27.11 28.07 -1.60
N LYS A 331 -25.85 27.77 -1.92
CA LYS A 331 -25.17 28.25 -3.13
C LYS A 331 -25.59 27.40 -4.32
N ASN A 332 -25.81 28.04 -5.46
CA ASN A 332 -26.02 27.32 -6.72
C ASN A 332 -24.66 26.93 -7.31
N LEU A 333 -24.50 25.66 -7.65
CA LEU A 333 -23.36 25.10 -8.33
C LEU A 333 -23.75 24.74 -9.75
N ARG A 334 -22.98 25.17 -10.75
CA ARG A 334 -23.07 24.66 -12.11
C ARG A 334 -21.97 23.64 -12.30
N ILE A 335 -22.34 22.42 -12.65
CA ILE A 335 -21.42 21.30 -12.85
C ILE A 335 -21.48 20.94 -14.32
N THR A 336 -20.35 21.01 -15.02
CA THR A 336 -20.26 20.75 -16.47
C THR A 336 -19.15 19.76 -16.78
N ASP A 337 -19.26 19.01 -17.88
CA ASP A 337 -18.15 18.24 -18.43
C ASP A 337 -17.61 18.99 -19.65
N ALA A 338 -16.49 19.69 -19.48
CA ALA A 338 -15.87 20.49 -20.53
C ALA A 338 -15.49 19.66 -21.77
N ALA A 339 -15.30 18.35 -21.61
CA ALA A 339 -14.99 17.45 -22.72
C ALA A 339 -16.23 16.93 -23.47
N GLY A 340 -17.45 17.16 -22.97
CA GLY A 340 -18.70 16.69 -23.56
C GLY A 340 -18.76 15.16 -23.71
N SER A 341 -18.21 14.45 -22.74
CA SER A 341 -17.95 13.00 -22.79
C SER A 341 -18.80 12.20 -21.79
N SER A 342 -19.53 12.91 -20.94
CA SER A 342 -20.41 12.40 -19.89
C SER A 342 -21.71 13.20 -19.83
N LEU A 343 -22.75 12.58 -19.27
CA LEU A 343 -23.97 13.25 -18.84
C LEU A 343 -23.87 13.55 -17.34
N ILE A 344 -24.30 14.75 -16.95
CA ILE A 344 -24.40 15.16 -15.55
C ILE A 344 -25.88 15.33 -15.25
N ASN A 345 -26.41 14.53 -14.32
CA ASN A 345 -27.85 14.40 -14.08
C ASN A 345 -28.63 14.23 -15.40
N GLU A 346 -28.16 13.33 -16.27
CA GLU A 346 -28.74 13.02 -17.59
C GLU A 346 -28.67 14.14 -18.64
N VAL A 347 -28.01 15.27 -18.34
CA VAL A 347 -27.88 16.42 -19.25
C VAL A 347 -26.44 16.55 -19.75
N SER A 348 -26.25 16.68 -21.06
CA SER A 348 -24.91 16.81 -21.68
C SER A 348 -24.27 18.19 -21.51
N SER A 349 -25.07 19.25 -21.33
CA SER A 349 -24.59 20.61 -21.08
C SER A 349 -24.19 20.85 -19.61
N GLY A 350 -24.37 19.87 -18.73
CA GLY A 350 -24.20 20.02 -17.29
C GLY A 350 -25.50 20.30 -16.54
N ALA A 351 -25.39 20.38 -15.21
CA ALA A 351 -26.51 20.59 -14.29
C ALA A 351 -26.27 21.79 -13.37
N VAL A 352 -27.35 22.43 -12.91
CA VAL A 352 -27.31 23.42 -11.83
C VAL A 352 -27.98 22.83 -10.60
N ILE A 353 -27.26 22.80 -9.48
CA ILE A 353 -27.67 22.13 -8.24
C ILE A 353 -27.41 23.08 -7.07
N GLN A 354 -28.29 23.09 -6.09
CA GLN A 354 -28.14 23.94 -4.91
C GLN A 354 -27.53 23.15 -3.75
N THR A 355 -26.59 23.75 -3.01
CA THR A 355 -26.07 23.16 -1.77
C THR A 355 -27.10 23.25 -0.65
N ASP A 356 -27.14 22.21 0.20
CA ASP A 356 -28.01 22.15 1.35
C ASP A 356 -27.54 23.06 2.51
N SER A 357 -28.18 22.93 3.67
CA SER A 357 -27.82 23.67 4.89
C SER A 357 -26.46 23.27 5.47
N ASN A 358 -25.83 22.22 4.97
CA ASN A 358 -24.50 21.77 5.34
C ASN A 358 -23.45 22.07 4.24
N GLY A 359 -23.83 22.76 3.16
CA GLY A 359 -22.94 23.01 2.03
C GLY A 359 -22.74 21.78 1.13
N ASN A 360 -23.58 20.77 1.24
CA ASN A 360 -23.49 19.52 0.48
C ASN A 360 -24.46 19.52 -0.71
N CYS A 361 -24.10 18.83 -1.79
CA CYS A 361 -25.06 18.46 -2.84
C CYS A 361 -24.63 17.17 -3.53
N ALA A 362 -25.60 16.43 -4.08
CA ALA A 362 -25.35 15.21 -4.83
C ALA A 362 -25.58 15.42 -6.34
N PHE A 363 -24.81 14.74 -7.17
CA PHE A 363 -25.03 14.70 -8.61
C PHE A 363 -24.58 13.37 -9.22
N HIS A 364 -25.23 12.97 -10.30
CA HIS A 364 -24.95 11.75 -11.03
C HIS A 364 -24.10 12.04 -12.25
N VAL A 365 -23.07 11.23 -12.49
CA VAL A 365 -22.25 11.28 -13.70
C VAL A 365 -22.32 9.94 -14.41
N LYS A 366 -22.65 9.99 -15.71
CA LYS A 366 -22.70 8.82 -16.58
C LYS A 366 -21.79 9.02 -17.78
N LYS A 367 -20.75 8.18 -17.91
CA LYS A 367 -19.82 8.24 -19.04
C LYS A 367 -20.48 7.75 -20.32
N MET A 368 -20.49 8.57 -21.36
CA MET A 368 -21.07 8.20 -22.67
C MET A 368 -20.02 7.86 -23.71
N ARG A 369 -18.79 8.36 -23.53
CA ARG A 369 -17.69 8.21 -24.47
C ARG A 369 -16.50 7.51 -23.83
N ALA A 370 -16.08 6.41 -24.45
CA ALA A 370 -14.95 5.62 -23.99
C ALA A 370 -13.60 6.14 -24.48
N ASP A 371 -13.57 7.02 -25.48
CA ASP A 371 -12.36 7.54 -26.14
C ASP A 371 -11.85 8.87 -25.55
N LYS A 372 -12.63 9.48 -24.65
CA LYS A 372 -12.34 10.80 -24.08
C LYS A 372 -12.50 10.80 -22.57
N ILE A 373 -11.57 11.45 -21.88
CA ILE A 373 -11.69 11.75 -20.45
C ILE A 373 -12.74 12.84 -20.23
N SER A 374 -13.56 12.67 -19.19
CA SER A 374 -14.44 13.74 -18.71
C SER A 374 -13.67 14.70 -17.83
N ARG A 375 -13.85 16.00 -18.06
CA ARG A 375 -13.23 17.09 -17.32
C ARG A 375 -14.34 17.84 -16.61
N ILE A 376 -14.64 17.42 -15.38
CA ILE A 376 -15.75 17.98 -14.62
C ILE A 376 -15.30 19.29 -14.00
N GLU A 377 -15.97 20.37 -14.39
CA GLU A 377 -15.77 21.73 -13.89
C GLU A 377 -16.95 22.13 -13.01
N ILE A 378 -16.67 22.87 -11.94
CA ILE A 378 -17.69 23.43 -11.06
C ILE A 378 -17.57 24.95 -11.06
N GLU A 379 -18.70 25.63 -11.24
CA GLU A 379 -18.85 27.06 -11.00
C GLU A 379 -19.79 27.30 -9.83
N VAL A 380 -19.51 28.30 -8.99
CA VAL A 380 -20.39 28.71 -7.88
C VAL A 380 -21.03 30.07 -8.20
N PHE A 381 -22.33 30.19 -7.95
CA PHE A 381 -23.03 31.46 -8.10
C PHE A 381 -22.93 32.29 -6.82
N ASP A 382 -22.28 33.44 -6.92
CA ASP A 382 -22.06 34.39 -5.82
C ASP A 382 -22.25 35.83 -6.32
N GLY A 383 -23.47 36.11 -6.79
CA GLY A 383 -23.81 37.32 -7.56
C GLY A 383 -23.43 37.22 -9.04
N GLN A 384 -22.34 36.52 -9.34
CA GLN A 384 -21.92 36.10 -10.67
C GLN A 384 -21.41 34.66 -10.62
N TRP A 385 -21.36 33.98 -11.77
CA TRP A 385 -20.74 32.65 -11.86
C TRP A 385 -19.22 32.81 -11.72
N LYS A 386 -18.66 32.13 -10.72
CA LYS A 386 -17.23 32.06 -10.46
C LYS A 386 -16.76 30.63 -10.71
N SER A 387 -15.82 30.44 -11.62
CA SER A 387 -15.26 29.12 -11.89
C SER A 387 -14.37 28.68 -10.73
N LEU A 388 -14.64 27.49 -10.21
CA LEU A 388 -13.73 26.76 -9.31
C LEU A 388 -12.75 25.89 -10.10
N GLY A 389 -12.75 26.00 -11.43
CA GLY A 389 -11.93 25.19 -12.33
C GLY A 389 -12.38 23.74 -12.38
N GLU A 390 -11.47 22.91 -12.89
CA GLU A 390 -11.65 21.47 -13.01
C GLU A 390 -11.43 20.79 -11.66
N VAL A 391 -12.44 20.06 -11.18
CA VAL A 391 -12.47 19.43 -9.85
C VAL A 391 -12.28 17.92 -9.92
N LEU A 392 -12.54 17.31 -11.08
CA LEU A 392 -12.55 15.87 -11.27
C LEU A 392 -12.25 15.49 -12.72
N ARG A 393 -11.37 14.50 -12.90
CA ARG A 393 -11.10 13.86 -14.19
C ARG A 393 -11.57 12.42 -14.16
N LEU A 394 -12.42 12.06 -15.11
CA LEU A 394 -12.98 10.72 -15.21
C LEU A 394 -12.56 10.06 -16.50
N GLY A 395 -11.68 9.07 -16.38
CA GLY A 395 -11.37 8.10 -17.41
C GLY A 395 -12.49 7.07 -17.61
N THR A 396 -12.22 6.05 -18.42
CA THR A 396 -13.22 5.01 -18.75
C THR A 396 -12.61 3.64 -18.78
N LEU A 397 -13.30 2.69 -18.17
CA LEU A 397 -13.03 1.27 -18.32
C LEU A 397 -13.93 0.68 -19.40
N LYS A 398 -13.33 0.14 -20.46
CA LYS A 398 -14.01 -0.67 -21.47
C LYS A 398 -13.59 -2.13 -21.31
N THR A 399 -14.51 -2.96 -20.84
CA THR A 399 -14.33 -4.42 -20.84
C THR A 399 -14.56 -4.94 -22.25
N GLY A 400 -13.58 -5.67 -22.81
CA GLY A 400 -13.69 -6.31 -24.11
C GLY A 400 -14.87 -7.28 -24.13
N GLY A 401 -15.94 -6.92 -24.84
CA GLY A 401 -17.15 -7.72 -24.93
C GLY A 401 -16.94 -8.99 -25.76
N SER A 402 -16.78 -10.11 -25.09
CA SER A 402 -17.06 -11.44 -25.64
C SER A 402 -17.82 -12.23 -24.57
N GLY A 403 -19.12 -11.95 -24.44
CA GLY A 403 -20.09 -12.85 -23.78
C GLY A 403 -20.66 -12.38 -22.45
N ASN A 404 -21.95 -12.07 -22.48
CA ASN A 404 -22.94 -12.03 -21.39
C ASN A 404 -22.78 -10.95 -20.27
N PRO A 405 -23.63 -9.90 -20.27
CA PRO A 405 -23.56 -8.78 -19.31
C PRO A 405 -24.17 -9.04 -17.90
N ASP A 406 -24.62 -10.26 -17.57
CA ASP A 406 -25.47 -10.51 -16.39
C ASP A 406 -24.75 -10.80 -15.06
N VAL A 407 -23.45 -10.54 -14.94
CA VAL A 407 -22.76 -10.66 -13.65
C VAL A 407 -22.77 -9.31 -12.93
N SER A 408 -23.70 -9.13 -11.99
CA SER A 408 -23.74 -7.96 -11.11
C SER A 408 -22.45 -7.88 -10.28
N MET A 409 -21.51 -7.04 -10.73
CA MET A 409 -20.30 -6.76 -9.96
C MET A 409 -20.62 -5.78 -8.83
N SER A 410 -20.12 -6.07 -7.62
CA SER A 410 -20.33 -5.23 -6.44
C SER A 410 -19.79 -3.81 -6.63
N ASN A 411 -20.53 -2.81 -6.18
CA ASN A 411 -20.29 -1.36 -6.29
C ASN A 411 -18.99 -0.79 -5.67
N ASP A 412 -18.07 -1.62 -5.15
CA ASP A 412 -16.83 -1.17 -4.48
C ASP A 412 -15.65 -1.03 -5.47
N ILE A 413 -15.84 -0.33 -6.59
CA ILE A 413 -14.78 -0.07 -7.58
C ILE A 413 -14.10 1.27 -7.26
N ASN A 414 -13.42 1.36 -6.12
CA ASN A 414 -12.43 2.41 -5.90
C ASN A 414 -11.11 1.97 -6.55
N ALA A 415 -10.95 2.31 -7.84
CA ALA A 415 -9.69 2.26 -8.55
C ALA A 415 -8.90 3.55 -8.26
N GLY A 416 -8.06 3.52 -7.22
CA GLY A 416 -7.14 4.61 -6.90
C GLY A 416 -5.90 4.55 -7.79
N PHE A 417 -5.60 5.66 -8.45
CA PHE A 417 -4.35 5.91 -9.19
C PHE A 417 -3.51 6.86 -8.34
N ASP A 418 -2.22 6.58 -8.24
CA ASP A 418 -1.25 7.49 -7.61
C ASP A 418 -0.29 7.94 -8.72
N ILE A 419 -0.44 9.20 -9.13
CA ILE A 419 0.39 9.84 -10.15
C ILE A 419 1.34 10.78 -9.42
N GLN A 420 2.58 10.33 -9.24
CA GLN A 420 3.62 11.14 -8.63
C GLN A 420 4.45 11.79 -9.74
N CYS A 421 4.18 13.06 -10.00
CA CYS A 421 5.11 13.93 -10.73
C CYS A 421 6.24 14.32 -9.76
N ASP A 422 7.50 14.11 -10.13
CA ASP A 422 8.63 14.57 -9.30
C ASP A 422 8.64 16.11 -9.28
N PRO A 423 8.50 16.76 -8.11
CA PRO A 423 8.30 18.21 -8.02
C PRO A 423 9.58 19.06 -8.16
N GLU A 424 10.76 18.48 -8.41
CA GLU A 424 12.04 19.23 -8.46
C GLU A 424 12.27 20.06 -9.75
N LEU A 425 11.22 20.54 -10.42
CA LEU A 425 11.30 20.99 -11.81
C LEU A 425 11.03 22.47 -12.10
N GLU A 426 11.00 23.35 -11.10
CA GLU A 426 10.79 24.78 -11.37
C GLU A 426 12.04 25.54 -11.89
N SER A 427 13.23 24.91 -11.99
CA SER A 427 14.48 25.66 -12.21
C SER A 427 15.34 25.30 -13.43
N LEU A 428 14.92 24.38 -14.31
CA LEU A 428 15.80 23.90 -15.40
C LEU A 428 15.24 24.14 -16.81
N GLY A 429 16.08 24.73 -17.66
CA GLY A 429 15.74 25.31 -18.96
C GLY A 429 15.22 24.34 -20.04
N ALA A 430 14.92 24.91 -21.21
CA ALA A 430 14.28 24.27 -22.36
C ALA A 430 15.13 23.14 -22.99
N GLY A 431 15.12 21.96 -22.37
CA GLY A 431 15.65 20.71 -22.91
C GLY A 431 14.55 19.69 -23.19
N PRO A 432 14.83 18.63 -23.97
CA PRO A 432 13.91 17.52 -24.13
C PRO A 432 13.67 16.85 -22.78
N GLN A 433 12.39 16.66 -22.44
CA GLN A 433 11.97 16.06 -21.18
C GLN A 433 11.58 14.59 -21.43
N LYS A 434 12.17 13.66 -20.67
CA LYS A 434 11.76 12.25 -20.71
C LYS A 434 10.59 12.06 -19.77
N ILE A 435 9.46 11.54 -20.23
CA ILE A 435 8.31 11.18 -19.40
C ILE A 435 8.25 9.66 -19.30
N THR A 436 8.23 9.15 -18.07
CA THR A 436 7.97 7.74 -17.80
C THR A 436 6.49 7.55 -17.50
N LEU A 437 5.89 6.46 -17.95
CA LEU A 437 4.58 6.00 -17.47
C LEU A 437 4.79 4.61 -16.90
N THR A 438 4.43 4.40 -15.65
CA THR A 438 4.43 3.06 -15.07
C THR A 438 3.02 2.50 -15.19
N VAL A 439 2.91 1.24 -15.58
CA VAL A 439 1.66 0.53 -15.80
C VAL A 439 1.79 -0.75 -15.01
N ARG A 440 0.88 -0.96 -14.08
CA ARG A 440 0.86 -2.18 -13.28
C ARG A 440 -0.43 -2.90 -13.57
N ASP A 441 -0.30 -4.18 -13.86
CA ASP A 441 -1.37 -5.06 -14.16
C ASP A 441 -1.62 -5.95 -12.94
N ARG A 442 -2.86 -6.32 -12.74
CA ARG A 442 -3.24 -7.34 -11.77
C ARG A 442 -3.76 -8.61 -12.45
N SER A 443 -3.70 -8.69 -13.79
CA SER A 443 -4.52 -9.58 -14.61
C SER A 443 -3.81 -10.71 -15.35
N ARG A 444 -2.50 -10.67 -15.69
CA ARG A 444 -1.78 -11.84 -16.24
C ARG A 444 -0.25 -11.80 -16.10
N LYS A 445 0.51 -12.91 -16.09
CA LYS A 445 0.36 -14.32 -15.66
C LYS A 445 1.75 -14.97 -15.81
N LEU A 446 2.27 -15.62 -14.77
CA LEU A 446 3.59 -16.29 -14.73
C LEU A 446 3.57 -17.66 -15.45
N THR A 447 3.04 -17.72 -16.68
CA THR A 447 3.01 -18.96 -17.50
C THR A 447 4.12 -19.03 -18.54
N ASP A 448 4.84 -17.93 -18.78
CA ASP A 448 5.86 -17.83 -19.85
C ASP A 448 7.31 -17.93 -19.33
N TYR A 449 7.52 -18.46 -18.11
CA TYR A 449 8.84 -18.66 -17.51
C TYR A 449 9.21 -20.14 -17.29
N ILE A 450 8.63 -21.04 -18.08
CA ILE A 450 9.00 -22.47 -18.10
C ILE A 450 9.45 -22.85 -19.51
N GLU A 451 10.71 -22.51 -19.80
CA GLU A 451 11.69 -23.44 -20.39
C GLU A 451 12.95 -23.46 -19.51
#